data_AF-F0XUA8-F1
#
_entry.id   AF-F0XUA8-F1
#
_cell.length_a   1.000
_cell.length_b   1.000
_cell.length_c   1.000
_cell.angle_alpha   90.00
_cell.angle_beta   90.00
_cell.angle_gamma   90.00
#
_symmetry.space_group_name_H-M   'P 1'
#
loop_
_entity.id
_entity.type
_entity.pdbx_description
1 polymer ?
#
loop_
_entity_poly.entity_id
_entity_poly.type
_entity_poly.pdbx_seq_one_letter_code
_entity_poly.pdbx_strand_id
1 'polypeptide(L)'
;MGSYFSASVPKVPGKTSMDEGILRRLGTRILVDVPDTADRERILTIHLKDEPLSNDLDVAELAQVTPDYTGSDLNNLVTAAARYAGIDNMKQMGVSFEFGGQTQAESSQIRPPVSVPADRVSRRTTCRARFIRAREEIRPAPKSETVSLIREFDNMNGSTGSSGRSVQIANKEKPIVTM
;
A
#
# COMPACT_ATOMS: atom_id res chain seq x y z
N MET A 1 -19.70 -7.47 -35.58
CA MET A 1 -20.07 -7.96 -34.23
C MET A 1 -19.39 -9.29 -33.97
N GLY A 2 -18.21 -9.30 -33.35
CA GLY A 2 -17.54 -10.53 -32.91
C GLY A 2 -17.40 -10.48 -31.39
N SER A 3 -18.31 -11.16 -30.69
CA SER A 3 -18.34 -11.25 -29.24
C SER A 3 -17.23 -12.18 -28.77
N TYR A 4 -16.15 -11.62 -28.21
CA TYR A 4 -15.18 -12.39 -27.42
C TYR A 4 -15.84 -12.80 -26.11
N PHE A 5 -16.59 -13.90 -26.14
CA PHE A 5 -17.07 -14.56 -24.94
C PHE A 5 -15.85 -15.01 -24.14
N SER A 6 -15.70 -14.38 -22.97
CA SER A 6 -14.74 -14.71 -21.93
C SER A 6 -14.86 -16.20 -21.57
N ALA A 7 -13.94 -17.02 -22.08
CA ALA A 7 -13.81 -18.40 -21.64
C ALA A 7 -13.30 -18.39 -20.20
N SER A 8 -14.18 -18.70 -19.26
CA SER A 8 -13.82 -19.04 -17.89
C SER A 8 -12.96 -20.30 -17.94
N VAL A 9 -11.64 -20.12 -17.86
CA VAL A 9 -10.69 -21.23 -17.81
C VAL A 9 -10.83 -21.91 -16.44
N PRO A 10 -11.19 -23.20 -16.37
CA PRO A 10 -11.28 -23.91 -15.10
C PRO A 10 -9.87 -24.03 -14.49
N LYS A 11 -9.73 -23.61 -13.23
CA LYS A 11 -8.46 -23.62 -12.50
C LYS A 11 -8.16 -25.05 -12.04
N VAL A 12 -7.22 -25.69 -12.72
CA VAL A 12 -6.76 -27.06 -12.42
C VAL A 12 -5.92 -27.04 -11.14
N PRO A 13 -6.16 -27.92 -10.15
CA PRO A 13 -5.31 -28.01 -8.96
C PRO A 13 -3.89 -28.43 -9.37
N GLY A 14 -2.88 -27.68 -8.92
CA GLY A 14 -1.47 -27.98 -9.17
C GLY A 14 -0.81 -27.30 -10.39
N LYS A 15 -1.45 -26.31 -11.05
CA LYS A 15 -0.79 -25.52 -12.11
C LYS A 15 -0.54 -24.08 -11.69
N THR A 16 0.64 -23.82 -11.15
CA THR A 16 1.21 -22.47 -11.05
C THR A 16 1.54 -21.97 -12.47
N SER A 17 1.62 -20.65 -12.67
CA SER A 17 2.09 -20.08 -13.96
C SER A 17 3.58 -20.39 -14.25
N MET A 18 4.29 -20.94 -13.27
CA MET A 18 5.68 -21.37 -13.36
C MET A 18 5.76 -22.88 -13.63
N ASP A 19 6.70 -23.32 -14.46
CA ASP A 19 6.94 -24.75 -14.75
C ASP A 19 7.78 -25.43 -13.66
N GLU A 20 7.63 -26.74 -13.57
CA GLU A 20 8.31 -27.60 -12.60
C GLU A 20 9.85 -27.55 -12.72
N GLY A 21 10.37 -27.36 -13.93
CA GLY A 21 11.81 -27.28 -14.20
C GLY A 21 12.45 -26.03 -13.58
N ILE A 22 11.78 -24.88 -13.71
CA ILE A 22 12.18 -23.64 -13.03
C ILE A 22 12.06 -23.81 -11.53
N LEU A 23 10.95 -24.36 -11.02
CA LEU A 23 10.76 -24.56 -9.59
C LEU A 23 11.96 -25.29 -8.97
N ARG A 24 12.41 -26.41 -9.51
CA ARG A 24 13.56 -27.17 -8.97
C ARG A 24 14.90 -26.43 -8.96
N ARG A 25 15.07 -25.43 -9.83
CA ARG A 25 16.31 -24.64 -9.95
C ARG A 25 16.26 -23.33 -9.16
N LEU A 26 15.07 -22.87 -8.78
CA LEU A 26 14.91 -21.79 -7.80
C LEU A 26 15.42 -22.30 -6.45
N GLY A 27 16.32 -21.54 -5.83
CA GLY A 27 16.92 -21.89 -4.54
C GLY A 27 15.92 -21.79 -3.38
N THR A 28 16.23 -20.96 -2.39
CA THR A 28 15.36 -20.78 -1.23
C THR A 28 14.06 -20.09 -1.61
N ARG A 29 12.94 -20.67 -1.18
CA ARG A 29 11.60 -20.10 -1.29
C ARG A 29 11.15 -19.67 0.10
N ILE A 30 10.60 -18.47 0.21
CA ILE A 30 10.10 -17.91 1.47
C ILE A 30 8.66 -17.47 1.23
N LEU A 31 7.74 -18.07 1.98
CA LEU A 31 6.35 -17.61 2.02
C LEU A 31 6.28 -16.29 2.80
N VAL A 32 5.71 -15.26 2.17
CA VAL A 32 5.41 -13.98 2.81
C VAL A 32 3.91 -13.86 2.95
N ASP A 33 3.44 -13.83 4.20
CA ASP A 33 2.01 -13.73 4.50
C ASP A 33 1.54 -12.27 4.55
N VAL A 34 0.22 -12.08 4.62
CA VAL A 34 -0.41 -10.78 4.85
C VAL A 34 0.01 -10.26 6.23
N PRO A 35 0.34 -8.97 6.38
CA PRO A 35 0.83 -8.43 7.65
C PRO A 35 -0.25 -8.46 8.75
N ASP A 36 0.15 -8.89 9.93
CA ASP A 36 -0.65 -8.81 11.16
C ASP A 36 -0.83 -7.35 11.62
N THR A 37 -1.72 -7.11 12.58
CA THR A 37 -2.01 -5.76 13.09
C THR A 37 -0.76 -5.02 13.55
N ALA A 38 0.16 -5.69 14.28
CA ALA A 38 1.41 -5.08 14.73
C ALA A 38 2.37 -4.76 13.56
N ASP A 39 2.35 -5.57 12.50
CA ASP A 39 3.18 -5.30 11.32
C ASP A 39 2.59 -4.16 10.49
N ARG A 40 1.27 -4.07 10.37
CA ARG A 40 0.59 -2.94 9.73
C ARG A 40 0.88 -1.63 10.45
N GLU A 41 0.91 -1.64 11.78
CA GLU A 41 1.31 -0.47 12.59
C GLU A 41 2.73 -0.02 12.22
N ARG A 42 3.70 -0.94 12.21
CA ARG A 42 5.10 -0.63 11.82
C ARG A 42 5.21 -0.10 10.40
N ILE A 43 4.50 -0.71 9.45
CA ILE A 43 4.46 -0.26 8.05
C ILE A 43 3.91 1.17 7.99
N LEU A 44 2.80 1.44 8.66
CA LEU A 44 2.20 2.77 8.72
C LEU A 44 3.15 3.78 9.39
N THR A 45 3.84 3.42 10.47
CA THR A 45 4.84 4.30 11.11
C THR A 45 5.95 4.70 10.13
N ILE A 46 6.44 3.78 9.30
CA ILE A 46 7.46 4.07 8.29
C ILE A 46 6.92 5.05 7.24
N HIS A 47 5.74 4.79 6.71
CA HIS A 47 5.13 5.65 5.68
C HIS A 47 4.67 7.01 6.19
N LEU A 48 4.32 7.11 7.47
CA LEU A 48 3.84 8.35 8.09
C LEU A 48 4.95 9.17 8.76
N LYS A 49 6.18 8.65 8.84
CA LYS A 49 7.31 9.31 9.52
C LYS A 49 7.61 10.71 8.96
N ASP A 50 7.47 10.88 7.66
CA ASP A 50 7.81 12.12 6.95
C ASP A 50 6.57 12.99 6.63
N GLU A 51 5.37 12.54 7.02
CA GLU A 51 4.11 13.25 6.74
C GLU A 51 3.62 14.04 7.97
N PRO A 52 3.15 15.28 7.80
CA PRO A 52 2.52 16.02 8.90
C PRO A 52 1.19 15.35 9.28
N LEU A 53 1.12 14.82 10.50
CA LEU A 53 -0.06 14.20 11.09
C LEU A 53 -0.80 15.16 12.01
N SER A 54 -2.14 15.13 12.00
CA SER A 54 -2.97 15.78 13.01
C SER A 54 -2.97 14.97 14.31
N ASN A 55 -3.17 15.63 15.45
CA ASN A 55 -3.33 14.98 16.75
C ASN A 55 -4.56 14.04 16.82
N ASP A 56 -5.46 14.13 15.84
CA ASP A 56 -6.66 13.28 15.74
C ASP A 56 -6.40 11.90 15.10
N LEU A 57 -5.14 11.60 14.76
CA LEU A 57 -4.72 10.36 14.13
C LEU A 57 -3.71 9.61 15.01
N ASP A 58 -4.13 8.43 15.47
CA ASP A 58 -3.24 7.46 16.11
C ASP A 58 -2.94 6.30 15.15
N VAL A 59 -1.65 6.00 14.95
CA VAL A 59 -1.18 4.94 14.05
C VAL A 59 -1.66 3.57 14.51
N ALA A 60 -1.75 3.33 15.82
CA ALA A 60 -2.25 2.07 16.36
C ALA A 60 -3.73 1.85 16.01
N GLU A 61 -4.54 2.91 16.10
CA GLU A 61 -5.95 2.87 15.69
C GLU A 61 -6.08 2.62 14.17
N LEU A 62 -5.24 3.26 13.36
CA LEU A 62 -5.22 3.06 11.90
C LEU A 62 -4.93 1.61 11.51
N ALA A 63 -4.02 0.94 12.23
CA ALA A 63 -3.69 -0.47 12.00
C ALA A 63 -4.87 -1.42 12.33
N GLN A 64 -5.70 -1.07 13.32
CA GLN A 64 -6.89 -1.84 13.68
C GLN A 64 -8.02 -1.71 12.65
N VAL A 65 -8.21 -0.51 12.09
CA VAL A 65 -9.28 -0.24 11.12
C VAL A 65 -8.94 -0.65 9.68
N THR A 66 -7.75 -1.19 9.44
CA THR A 66 -7.26 -1.65 8.12
C THR A 66 -7.00 -3.17 8.07
N PRO A 67 -7.99 -4.03 8.40
CA PRO A 67 -7.82 -5.47 8.26
C PRO A 67 -7.61 -5.86 6.79
N ASP A 68 -6.81 -6.89 6.56
CA ASP A 68 -6.50 -7.45 5.23
C ASP A 68 -5.74 -6.53 4.26
N TYR A 69 -5.21 -5.40 4.73
CA TYR A 69 -4.35 -4.54 3.91
C TYR A 69 -2.96 -5.15 3.74
N THR A 70 -2.42 -5.12 2.51
CA THR A 70 -1.00 -5.39 2.27
C THR A 70 -0.16 -4.12 2.47
N GLY A 71 1.17 -4.26 2.53
CA GLY A 71 2.06 -3.10 2.54
C GLY A 71 1.82 -2.13 1.38
N SER A 72 1.49 -2.64 0.18
CA SER A 72 1.14 -1.79 -0.97
C SER A 72 -0.18 -1.05 -0.77
N ASP A 73 -1.18 -1.71 -0.20
CA ASP A 73 -2.48 -1.09 0.08
C ASP A 73 -2.33 0.02 1.13
N LEU A 74 -1.53 -0.21 2.18
CA LEU A 74 -1.23 0.80 3.21
C LEU A 74 -0.49 2.01 2.65
N ASN A 75 0.53 1.79 1.80
CA ASN A 75 1.24 2.88 1.14
C ASN A 75 0.30 3.72 0.25
N ASN A 76 -0.58 3.06 -0.51
CA ASN A 76 -1.56 3.73 -1.35
C ASN A 76 -2.59 4.52 -0.52
N LEU A 77 -2.99 3.98 0.62
CA LEU A 77 -3.89 4.64 1.56
C LEU A 77 -3.29 5.94 2.12
N VAL A 78 -2.03 5.90 2.57
CA VAL A 78 -1.31 7.08 3.05
C VAL A 78 -1.15 8.13 1.94
N THR A 79 -0.73 7.69 0.75
CA THR A 79 -0.57 8.57 -0.41
C THR A 79 -1.89 9.24 -0.81
N ALA A 80 -3.00 8.50 -0.79
CA ALA A 80 -4.32 9.03 -1.08
C ALA A 80 -4.75 10.05 -0.01
N ALA A 81 -4.50 9.79 1.27
CA ALA A 81 -4.79 10.72 2.36
C ALA A 81 -4.01 12.04 2.22
N ALA A 82 -2.72 11.97 1.88
CA ALA A 82 -1.88 13.15 1.61
C ALA A 82 -2.37 13.93 0.37
N ARG A 83 -2.78 13.23 -0.69
CA ARG A 83 -3.39 13.84 -1.87
C ARG A 83 -4.67 14.60 -1.52
N TYR A 84 -5.55 14.02 -0.69
CA TYR A 84 -6.75 14.70 -0.22
C TYR A 84 -6.42 15.95 0.61
N ALA A 85 -5.36 15.91 1.43
CA ALA A 85 -4.88 17.10 2.14
C ALA A 85 -4.45 18.21 1.19
N GLY A 86 -3.73 17.87 0.11
CA GLY A 86 -3.36 18.81 -0.94
C GLY A 86 -4.58 19.43 -1.65
N ILE A 87 -5.56 18.61 -2.04
CA ILE A 87 -6.76 19.07 -2.75
C ILE A 87 -7.60 20.00 -1.87
N ASP A 88 -7.84 19.66 -0.61
CA ASP A 88 -8.65 20.48 0.29
C ASP A 88 -8.02 21.84 0.54
N ASN A 89 -6.69 21.87 0.68
CA ASN A 89 -5.93 23.10 0.83
C ASN A 89 -6.00 23.98 -0.44
N MET A 90 -5.86 23.39 -1.64
CA MET A 90 -6.03 24.12 -2.89
C MET A 90 -7.43 24.75 -3.01
N LYS A 91 -8.48 24.02 -2.58
CA LYS A 91 -9.85 24.55 -2.52
C LYS A 91 -9.97 25.73 -1.56
N GLN A 92 -9.35 25.66 -0.39
CA GLN A 92 -9.34 26.77 0.59
C GLN A 92 -8.61 28.01 0.06
N MET A 93 -7.55 27.83 -0.74
CA MET A 93 -6.83 28.93 -1.38
C MET A 93 -7.56 29.51 -2.60
N GLY A 94 -8.75 29.02 -2.94
CA GLY A 94 -9.51 29.48 -4.11
C GLY A 94 -8.81 29.19 -5.44
N VAL A 95 -7.85 28.26 -5.46
CA VAL A 95 -7.12 27.88 -6.66
C VAL A 95 -7.97 26.88 -7.44
N SER A 96 -8.67 27.38 -8.45
CA SER A 96 -9.37 26.56 -9.43
C SER A 96 -8.35 25.85 -10.32
N PHE A 97 -8.12 24.56 -10.09
CA PHE A 97 -7.31 23.74 -10.99
C PHE A 97 -8.22 23.07 -12.00
N GLU A 98 -8.33 23.65 -13.21
CA GLU A 98 -8.94 22.96 -14.33
C GLU A 98 -7.95 21.90 -14.83
N PHE A 99 -8.23 20.64 -14.52
CA PHE A 99 -7.49 19.50 -15.07
C PHE A 99 -7.93 19.31 -16.53
N GLY A 100 -7.52 20.23 -17.41
CA GLY A 100 -7.65 20.08 -18.85
C GLY A 100 -6.86 18.85 -19.28
N GLY A 101 -7.55 17.84 -19.81
CA GLY A 101 -6.93 16.67 -20.40
C GLY A 101 -5.91 17.11 -21.44
N GLN A 102 -4.64 16.78 -21.21
CA GLN A 102 -3.59 17.11 -22.15
C GLN A 102 -3.67 16.17 -23.36
N THR A 103 -4.38 16.60 -24.41
CA THR A 103 -3.93 16.30 -25.77
C THR A 103 -2.70 17.16 -26.03
N GLN A 104 -1.58 16.51 -26.33
CA GLN A 104 -0.31 17.15 -26.67
C GLN A 104 -0.47 18.07 -27.88
N ALA A 105 -0.27 19.37 -27.69
CA ALA A 105 0.20 20.29 -28.71
C ALA A 105 0.74 21.57 -28.04
N GLU A 106 2.05 21.75 -28.15
CA GLU A 106 2.79 23.00 -28.35
C GLU A 106 2.26 24.31 -27.75
N SER A 107 3.10 24.94 -26.90
CA SER A 107 3.61 26.32 -27.07
C SER A 107 3.94 26.96 -25.71
N SER A 108 5.21 27.32 -25.54
CA SER A 108 5.74 28.45 -24.75
C SER A 108 4.78 29.18 -23.79
N GLN A 109 5.12 29.10 -22.49
CA GLN A 109 4.54 29.80 -21.33
C GLN A 109 3.44 29.05 -20.56
N ILE A 110 3.87 28.13 -19.71
CA ILE A 110 3.12 27.79 -18.50
C ILE A 110 3.82 28.53 -17.35
N ARG A 111 3.46 29.80 -17.13
CA ARG A 111 3.73 30.43 -15.83
C ARG A 111 2.87 29.68 -14.80
N PRO A 112 3.40 29.18 -13.68
CA PRO A 112 2.53 28.79 -12.57
C PRO A 112 2.06 30.09 -11.89
N PRO A 113 0.77 30.50 -11.94
CA PRO A 113 0.34 31.66 -11.18
C PRO A 113 -0.11 31.18 -9.79
N VAL A 114 0.81 30.67 -8.99
CA VAL A 114 0.56 30.55 -7.54
C VAL A 114 1.88 30.78 -6.81
N SER A 115 2.09 31.98 -6.29
CA SER A 115 3.06 32.20 -5.23
C SER A 115 2.52 31.49 -3.99
N VAL A 116 2.74 30.18 -3.89
CA VAL A 116 2.35 29.40 -2.70
C VAL A 116 3.19 29.93 -1.54
N PRO A 117 2.61 30.55 -0.49
CA PRO A 117 3.41 31.01 0.64
C PRO A 117 4.21 29.84 1.21
N ALA A 118 5.44 30.09 1.66
CA ALA A 118 6.42 29.06 2.01
C ALA A 118 6.06 28.20 3.23
N ASP A 119 4.99 28.54 3.97
CA ASP A 119 4.47 27.70 5.04
C ASP A 119 3.78 26.45 4.46
N ARG A 120 4.62 25.50 4.03
CA ARG A 120 4.26 24.22 3.41
C ARG A 120 3.70 23.22 4.43
N VAL A 121 3.99 23.42 5.73
CA VAL A 121 3.81 22.40 6.77
C VAL A 121 2.38 22.37 7.28
N SER A 122 1.80 23.53 7.64
CA SER A 122 0.45 23.57 8.21
C SER A 122 -0.67 23.25 7.21
N ARG A 123 -0.33 23.16 5.93
CA ARG A 123 -1.26 23.15 4.80
C ARG A 123 -1.44 21.76 4.17
N ARG A 124 -0.70 20.75 4.64
CA ARG A 124 -0.78 19.36 4.18
C ARG A 124 -1.03 18.36 5.30
N THR A 125 -1.36 18.82 6.51
CA THR A 125 -1.59 17.94 7.66
C THR A 125 -2.66 16.90 7.32
N THR A 126 -2.31 15.63 7.39
CA THR A 126 -3.25 14.53 7.21
C THR A 126 -4.12 14.42 8.47
N CYS A 127 -5.44 14.37 8.30
CA CYS A 127 -6.40 14.30 9.39
C CYS A 127 -7.34 13.10 9.20
N ARG A 128 -8.04 12.73 10.28
CA ARG A 128 -8.94 11.56 10.30
C ARG A 128 -9.97 11.56 9.17
N ALA A 129 -10.57 12.71 8.87
CA ALA A 129 -11.56 12.84 7.80
C ALA A 129 -10.98 12.48 6.41
N ARG A 130 -9.73 12.86 6.14
CA ARG A 130 -9.05 12.56 4.88
C ARG A 130 -8.68 11.09 4.77
N PHE A 131 -8.32 10.49 5.90
CA PHE A 131 -8.03 9.06 5.96
C PHE A 131 -9.28 8.21 5.73
N ILE A 132 -10.43 8.60 6.30
CA ILE A 132 -11.72 7.95 6.04
C ILE A 132 -12.05 8.00 4.54
N ARG A 133 -11.90 9.16 3.92
CA ARG A 133 -12.11 9.32 2.47
C ARG A 133 -11.13 8.49 1.64
N ALA A 134 -9.87 8.43 2.03
CA ALA A 134 -8.87 7.59 1.37
C ALA A 134 -9.22 6.10 1.44
N ARG A 135 -9.78 5.64 2.56
CA ARG A 135 -10.23 4.26 2.75
C ARG A 135 -11.47 3.89 1.92
N GLU A 136 -12.32 4.86 1.59
CA GLU A 136 -13.43 4.62 0.67
C GLU A 136 -12.94 4.32 -0.75
N GLU A 137 -11.83 4.95 -1.15
CA GLU A 137 -11.21 4.77 -2.46
C GLU A 137 -10.31 3.53 -2.52
N ILE A 138 -9.43 3.38 -1.53
CA ILE A 138 -8.48 2.27 -1.47
C ILE A 138 -9.11 1.13 -0.69
N ARG A 139 -9.58 0.11 -1.40
CA ARG A 139 -10.08 -1.12 -0.80
C ARG A 139 -8.98 -2.17 -0.74
N PRO A 140 -8.95 -3.06 0.28
CA PRO A 140 -8.00 -4.15 0.29
C PRO A 140 -8.23 -5.02 -0.94
N ALA A 141 -7.14 -5.45 -1.59
CA ALA A 141 -7.27 -6.36 -2.73
C ALA A 141 -7.97 -7.67 -2.29
N PRO A 142 -8.80 -8.29 -3.15
CA PRO A 142 -9.53 -9.51 -2.82
C PRO A 142 -8.55 -10.68 -2.60
N LYS A 143 -8.58 -11.28 -1.41
CA LYS A 143 -7.48 -12.15 -0.93
C LYS A 143 -7.87 -13.51 -0.38
N SER A 144 -9.13 -13.77 0.00
CA SER A 144 -9.47 -15.04 0.67
C SER A 144 -9.12 -16.27 -0.18
N GLU A 145 -9.54 -16.29 -1.45
CA GLU A 145 -9.23 -17.38 -2.36
C GLU A 145 -7.75 -17.41 -2.75
N THR A 146 -7.15 -16.26 -3.06
CA THR A 146 -5.76 -16.17 -3.52
C THR A 146 -4.75 -16.57 -2.45
N VAL A 147 -4.91 -16.12 -1.20
CA VAL A 147 -4.01 -16.45 -0.10
C VAL A 147 -4.08 -17.93 0.24
N SER A 148 -5.29 -18.52 0.20
CA SER A 148 -5.48 -19.97 0.40
C SER A 148 -4.73 -20.79 -0.65
N LEU A 149 -4.81 -20.40 -1.92
CA LEU A 149 -4.09 -21.05 -3.02
C LEU A 149 -2.56 -20.92 -2.89
N ILE A 150 -2.07 -19.78 -2.40
CA ILE A 150 -0.63 -19.57 -2.16
C ILE A 150 -0.14 -20.48 -1.03
N ARG A 151 -0.88 -20.56 0.09
CA ARG A 151 -0.55 -21.45 1.21
C ARG A 151 -0.62 -22.93 0.81
N GLU A 152 -1.61 -23.31 0.01
CA GLU A 152 -1.71 -24.68 -0.52
C GLU A 152 -0.53 -25.04 -1.43
N PHE A 153 -0.12 -24.11 -2.30
CA PHE A 153 1.06 -24.30 -3.14
C PHE A 153 2.35 -24.44 -2.31
N ASP A 154 2.53 -23.62 -1.28
CA ASP A 154 3.66 -23.70 -0.37
C ASP A 154 3.67 -25.02 0.42
N ASN A 155 2.51 -25.49 0.88
CA ASN A 155 2.41 -26.80 1.54
C ASN A 155 2.79 -27.98 0.62
N MET A 156 2.49 -27.89 -0.67
CA MET A 156 2.81 -28.93 -1.66
C MET A 156 4.26 -28.87 -2.15
N ASN A 157 4.84 -27.67 -2.28
CA ASN A 157 6.11 -27.43 -2.96
C ASN A 157 7.18 -26.78 -2.08
N GLY A 158 6.89 -26.57 -0.80
CA GLY A 158 7.77 -25.98 0.19
C GLY A 158 8.99 -26.86 0.39
N SER A 159 10.12 -26.42 -0.15
CA SER A 159 11.42 -26.94 0.22
C SER A 159 11.69 -26.52 1.66
N THR A 160 11.38 -27.42 2.59
CA THR A 160 11.75 -27.32 4.00
C THR A 160 13.27 -27.09 4.10
N GLY A 161 13.67 -25.82 4.21
CA GLY A 161 14.90 -25.44 4.87
C GLY A 161 14.76 -25.81 6.34
N SER A 162 15.01 -27.08 6.66
CA SER A 162 15.15 -27.72 7.97
C SER A 162 14.43 -27.07 9.17
N SER A 163 13.51 -27.82 9.77
CA SER A 163 13.28 -27.86 11.23
C SER A 163 13.22 -26.52 11.97
N GLY A 164 12.01 -26.08 12.31
CA GLY A 164 11.78 -25.41 13.60
C GLY A 164 12.44 -24.04 13.81
N ARG A 165 12.37 -23.14 12.83
CA ARG A 165 12.51 -21.71 13.11
C ARG A 165 11.26 -20.97 12.66
N SER A 166 10.27 -20.92 13.55
CA SER A 166 9.47 -19.72 13.67
C SER A 166 10.44 -18.56 13.77
N VAL A 167 10.55 -17.75 12.72
CA VAL A 167 11.25 -16.47 12.80
C VAL A 167 10.35 -15.58 13.64
N GLN A 168 10.41 -15.78 14.97
CA GLN A 168 10.13 -14.72 15.90
C GLN A 168 11.13 -13.63 15.57
N ILE A 169 10.67 -12.60 14.87
CA ILE A 169 11.38 -11.33 14.78
C ILE A 169 11.36 -10.77 16.20
N ALA A 170 12.34 -11.21 17.00
CA ALA A 170 12.59 -10.65 18.31
C ALA A 170 13.03 -9.21 18.08
N ASN A 171 12.10 -8.27 18.26
CA ASN A 171 12.41 -6.87 18.48
C ASN A 171 13.22 -6.77 19.77
N LYS A 172 14.54 -6.97 19.68
CA LYS A 172 15.47 -6.45 20.67
C LYS A 172 15.47 -4.94 20.47
N GLU A 173 14.67 -4.25 21.28
CA GLU A 173 14.92 -2.86 21.63
C GLU A 173 16.40 -2.75 22.00
N LYS A 174 17.20 -2.15 21.11
CA LYS A 174 18.55 -1.74 21.48
C LYS A 174 18.39 -0.47 22.30
N PRO A 175 18.83 -0.41 23.56
CA PRO A 175 18.85 0.85 24.28
C PRO A 175 19.78 1.80 23.55
N ILE A 176 19.26 2.98 23.23
CA ILE A 176 20.04 4.10 22.73
C ILE A 176 21.01 4.48 23.86
N VAL A 177 22.27 4.09 23.70
CA VAL A 177 23.36 4.55 24.56
C VAL A 177 23.51 6.05 24.30
N THR A 178 23.06 6.85 25.26
CA THR A 178 23.44 8.26 25.36
C THR A 178 24.78 8.34 26.07
N MET A 179 25.60 9.32 25.65
CA MET A 179 26.98 9.58 26.07
C MET A 179 27.20 9.62 27.58
#